data_AF-A0A2D6JN92-F1
#
_entry.id   AF-A0A2D6JN92-F1
#
_cell.length_a   1.000
_cell.length_b   1.000
_cell.length_c   1.000
_cell.angle_alpha   90.00
_cell.angle_beta   90.00
_cell.angle_gamma   90.00
#
_symmetry.space_group_name_H-M   'P 1'
#
loop_
_entity.id
_entity.type
_entity.pdbx_description
1 polymer ?
#
loop_
_entity_poly.entity_id
_entity_poly.type
_entity_poly.pdbx_seq_one_letter_code
_entity_poly.pdbx_strand_id
1 'polypeptide(L)'
;MRFVAVGSTLGLFVLGATIGHVGPRLPTLWMTRAKGFNRRFPPHPLPVPLSPYLTQRVLHMRVFYWLSFVLGALVLAFGAASLRWGSASFGFGLWVASSWMMLSRLQAWFAGRPAPWSRDLAVELQTVMNRTRTERCCSSPTPQWEVQCISCSTCSAVLSRTARPDLGRPRSEGRLSGMLRLLITDGHPIAEPLPEVNMQEE
;
A
#
# COMPACT_ATOMS: atom_id res chain seq x y z
N MET A 1 -43.43 -9.75 -5.01
CA MET A 1 -42.50 -10.90 -5.13
C MET A 1 -41.25 -10.60 -5.97
N ARG A 2 -41.35 -10.02 -7.18
CA ARG A 2 -40.17 -9.70 -8.03
C ARG A 2 -39.14 -8.77 -7.37
N PHE A 3 -39.55 -7.73 -6.64
CA PHE A 3 -38.64 -6.82 -5.94
C PHE A 3 -37.80 -7.50 -4.83
N VAL A 4 -38.39 -8.47 -4.11
CA VAL A 4 -37.69 -9.22 -3.05
C VAL A 4 -36.61 -10.14 -3.65
N ALA A 5 -36.88 -10.75 -4.81
CA ALA A 5 -35.93 -11.58 -5.54
C ALA A 5 -34.76 -10.78 -6.15
N VAL A 6 -35.02 -9.55 -6.60
CA VAL A 6 -33.96 -8.64 -7.08
C VAL A 6 -33.07 -8.19 -5.91
N GLY A 7 -33.67 -7.84 -4.77
CA GLY A 7 -32.94 -7.45 -3.57
C GLY A 7 -32.00 -8.53 -3.04
N SER A 8 -32.45 -9.79 -3.00
CA SER A 8 -31.60 -10.91 -2.54
C SER A 8 -30.43 -11.19 -3.50
N THR A 9 -30.70 -11.13 -4.81
CA THR A 9 -29.68 -11.30 -5.86
C THR A 9 -28.61 -10.23 -5.77
N LEU A 10 -29.02 -8.96 -5.64
CA LEU A 10 -28.12 -7.83 -5.49
C LEU A 10 -27.31 -7.92 -4.19
N GLY A 11 -27.95 -8.29 -3.07
CA GLY A 11 -27.27 -8.46 -1.78
C GLY A 11 -26.16 -9.52 -1.85
N LEU A 12 -26.44 -10.67 -2.48
CA LEU A 12 -25.44 -11.73 -2.68
C LEU A 12 -24.29 -11.28 -3.59
N PHE A 13 -24.60 -10.54 -4.67
CA PHE A 13 -23.57 -9.97 -5.54
C PHE A 13 -22.66 -8.99 -4.79
N VAL A 14 -23.24 -8.03 -4.05
CA VAL A 14 -22.48 -7.03 -3.29
C VAL A 14 -21.63 -7.69 -2.22
N LEU A 15 -22.17 -8.70 -1.52
CA LEU A 15 -21.41 -9.47 -0.54
C LEU A 15 -20.22 -10.19 -1.18
N GLY A 16 -20.45 -10.88 -2.31
CA GLY A 16 -19.41 -11.54 -3.08
C GLY A 16 -18.35 -10.55 -3.57
N ALA A 17 -18.76 -9.42 -4.12
CA ALA A 17 -17.86 -8.37 -4.59
C ALA A 17 -17.03 -7.76 -3.46
N THR A 18 -17.63 -7.55 -2.29
CA THR A 18 -16.93 -7.02 -1.11
C THR A 18 -15.86 -8.00 -0.63
N ILE A 19 -16.18 -9.29 -0.53
CA ILE A 19 -15.21 -10.32 -0.15
C ILE A 19 -14.13 -10.46 -1.23
N GLY A 20 -14.52 -10.46 -2.51
CA GLY A 20 -13.61 -10.50 -3.66
C GLY A 20 -12.61 -9.35 -3.70
N HIS A 21 -13.04 -8.17 -3.27
CA HIS A 21 -12.20 -6.98 -3.20
C HIS A 21 -11.35 -6.93 -1.93
N VAL A 22 -11.94 -7.18 -0.75
CA VAL A 22 -11.26 -6.99 0.54
C VAL A 22 -10.41 -8.20 0.93
N GLY A 23 -10.92 -9.41 0.70
CA GLY A 23 -10.30 -10.67 1.11
C GLY A 23 -8.83 -10.80 0.70
N PRO A 24 -8.50 -10.61 -0.58
CA PRO A 24 -7.10 -10.69 -1.03
C PRO A 24 -6.18 -9.63 -0.43
N ARG A 25 -6.73 -8.52 0.08
CA ARG A 25 -5.97 -7.40 0.68
C ARG A 25 -5.85 -7.51 2.20
N LEU A 26 -6.39 -8.57 2.83
CA LEU A 26 -6.35 -8.75 4.29
C LEU A 26 -4.94 -8.68 4.90
N PRO A 27 -3.88 -9.28 4.30
CA PRO A 27 -2.53 -9.15 4.85
C PRO A 27 -2.10 -7.68 4.97
N THR A 28 -2.30 -6.89 3.90
CA THR A 28 -1.96 -5.46 3.87
C THR A 28 -2.86 -4.62 4.80
N LEU A 29 -4.13 -4.97 4.95
CA LEU A 29 -5.09 -4.19 5.73
C LEU A 29 -4.98 -4.45 7.24
N TRP A 30 -4.69 -5.69 7.64
CA TRP A 30 -4.80 -6.11 9.04
C TRP A 30 -3.44 -6.42 9.68
N MET A 31 -2.63 -7.29 9.05
CA MET A 31 -1.36 -7.73 9.63
C MET A 31 -0.39 -6.56 9.80
N THR A 32 -0.37 -5.65 8.82
CA THR A 32 0.53 -4.49 8.85
C THR A 32 0.20 -3.49 9.95
N ARG A 33 -1.03 -3.51 10.47
CA ARG A 33 -1.52 -2.57 11.49
C ARG A 33 -1.52 -3.17 12.90
N ALA A 34 -1.09 -4.42 13.03
CA ALA A 34 -0.93 -5.05 14.34
C ALA A 34 0.10 -4.32 15.19
N LYS A 35 -0.12 -4.28 16.51
CA LYS A 35 0.75 -3.58 17.49
C LYS A 35 2.20 -4.07 17.41
N GLY A 36 2.39 -5.39 17.22
CA GLY A 36 3.73 -5.99 17.10
C GLY A 36 4.51 -5.48 15.89
N PHE A 37 3.84 -5.18 14.78
CA PHE A 37 4.47 -4.73 13.54
C PHE A 37 4.91 -3.25 13.63
N ASN A 38 4.36 -2.45 14.55
CA ASN A 38 4.58 -0.99 14.60
C ASN A 38 5.42 -0.50 15.80
N ARG A 39 6.02 -1.40 16.59
CA ARG A 39 6.78 -1.04 17.81
C ARG A 39 7.93 -0.03 17.59
N ARG A 40 8.53 -0.02 16.41
CA ARG A 40 9.73 0.79 16.09
C ARG A 40 9.42 2.01 15.23
N PHE A 41 8.14 2.25 14.93
CA PHE A 41 7.72 3.34 14.07
C PHE A 41 6.94 4.39 14.89
N PRO A 42 7.24 5.68 14.71
CA PRO A 42 6.43 6.72 15.31
C PRO A 42 5.02 6.71 14.70
N PRO A 43 3.98 7.13 15.44
CA PRO A 43 2.62 7.18 14.92
C PRO A 43 2.51 8.10 13.70
N HIS A 44 1.61 7.77 12.77
CA HIS A 44 1.32 8.67 11.64
C HIS A 44 0.65 9.96 12.16
N PRO A 45 1.01 11.17 11.68
CA PRO A 45 1.78 11.49 10.46
C PRO A 45 3.30 11.69 10.63
N LEU A 46 3.84 11.53 11.83
CA LEU A 46 5.24 11.89 12.16
C LEU A 46 6.27 11.30 11.17
N PRO A 47 7.38 12.01 10.93
CA PRO A 47 8.47 11.55 10.07
C PRO A 47 9.05 10.24 10.61
N VAL A 48 9.57 9.40 9.72
CA VAL A 48 10.14 8.09 10.09
C VAL A 48 11.65 8.14 9.90
N PRO A 49 12.46 7.92 10.95
CA PRO A 49 13.91 7.92 10.80
C PRO A 49 14.35 6.83 9.83
N LEU A 50 15.27 7.16 8.92
CA LEU A 50 15.85 6.19 8.01
C LEU A 50 16.69 5.20 8.82
N SER A 51 16.36 3.93 8.71
CA SER A 51 17.00 2.85 9.46
C SER A 51 16.85 1.53 8.70
N PRO A 52 17.69 0.52 8.99
CA PRO A 52 17.52 -0.81 8.40
C PRO A 52 16.12 -1.41 8.64
N TYR A 53 15.47 -1.04 9.74
CA TYR A 53 14.11 -1.46 10.06
C TYR A 53 13.06 -0.87 9.12
N LEU A 54 13.28 0.36 8.63
CA LEU A 54 12.43 0.96 7.61
C LEU A 54 12.57 0.22 6.28
N THR A 55 13.79 -0.09 5.86
CA THR A 55 14.04 -0.87 4.64
C THR A 55 13.40 -2.26 4.73
N GLN A 56 13.58 -2.95 5.86
CA GLN A 56 12.90 -4.24 6.13
C GLN A 56 11.38 -4.09 6.06
N ARG A 57 10.82 -2.99 6.60
CA ARG A 57 9.38 -2.73 6.56
C ARG A 57 8.88 -2.58 5.13
N VAL A 58 9.57 -1.83 4.28
CA VAL A 58 9.20 -1.70 2.85
C VAL A 58 9.19 -3.08 2.17
N LEU A 59 10.21 -3.91 2.43
CA LEU A 59 10.27 -5.26 1.87
C LEU A 59 9.16 -6.19 2.39
N HIS A 60 8.80 -6.12 3.67
CA HIS A 60 7.65 -6.88 4.20
C HIS A 60 6.33 -6.42 3.58
N MET A 61 6.15 -5.11 3.40
CA MET A 61 4.96 -4.57 2.75
C MET A 61 4.85 -5.04 1.29
N ARG A 62 5.98 -5.08 0.59
CA ARG A 62 6.06 -5.67 -0.75
C ARG A 62 5.60 -7.13 -0.75
N VAL A 63 6.07 -7.95 0.19
CA VAL A 63 5.63 -9.35 0.29
C VAL A 63 4.12 -9.45 0.49
N PHE A 64 3.54 -8.68 1.42
CA PHE A 64 2.09 -8.69 1.64
C PHE A 64 1.29 -8.17 0.45
N TYR A 65 1.84 -7.19 -0.27
CA TYR A 65 1.24 -6.70 -1.51
C TYR A 65 1.14 -7.84 -2.54
N TRP A 66 2.24 -8.55 -2.83
CA TRP A 66 2.21 -9.62 -3.84
C TRP A 66 1.50 -10.89 -3.35
N LEU A 67 1.44 -11.14 -2.03
CA LEU A 67 0.66 -12.25 -1.45
C LEU A 67 -0.84 -12.14 -1.78
N SER A 68 -1.33 -10.93 -2.06
CA SER A 68 -2.71 -10.74 -2.55
C SER A 68 -3.04 -11.51 -3.82
N PHE A 69 -2.06 -11.81 -4.69
CA PHE A 69 -2.32 -12.60 -5.89
C PHE A 69 -2.63 -14.04 -5.54
N VAL A 70 -1.95 -14.61 -4.54
CA VAL A 70 -2.21 -15.95 -4.04
C VAL A 70 -3.61 -16.01 -3.44
N LEU A 71 -3.95 -15.06 -2.56
CA LEU A 71 -5.29 -14.99 -1.97
C LEU A 71 -6.36 -14.66 -3.01
N GLY A 72 -6.05 -13.83 -4.00
CA GLY A 72 -6.92 -13.51 -5.14
C GLY A 72 -7.23 -14.74 -5.97
N ALA A 73 -6.23 -15.56 -6.28
CA ALA A 73 -6.41 -16.81 -7.00
C ALA A 73 -7.30 -17.81 -6.22
N LEU A 74 -7.12 -17.91 -4.90
CA LEU A 74 -8.00 -18.70 -4.05
C LEU A 74 -9.45 -18.19 -4.12
N VAL A 75 -9.65 -16.87 -3.98
CA VAL A 75 -10.99 -16.27 -4.05
C VAL A 75 -11.61 -16.43 -5.43
N LEU A 76 -10.83 -16.35 -6.52
CA LEU A 76 -11.31 -16.66 -7.88
C LEU A 76 -11.75 -18.11 -8.03
N ALA A 77 -10.99 -19.06 -7.49
CA ALA A 77 -11.35 -20.48 -7.52
C ALA A 77 -12.66 -20.73 -6.77
N PHE A 78 -12.84 -20.10 -5.60
CA PHE A 78 -14.11 -20.13 -4.86
C PHE A 78 -15.25 -19.45 -5.64
N GLY A 79 -14.98 -18.32 -6.30
CA GLY A 79 -15.95 -17.65 -7.16
C GLY A 79 -16.42 -18.55 -8.31
N ALA A 80 -15.48 -19.19 -9.00
CA ALA A 80 -15.76 -20.14 -10.09
C ALA A 80 -16.54 -21.37 -9.59
N ALA A 81 -16.17 -21.92 -8.43
CA ALA A 81 -16.90 -23.02 -7.81
C ALA A 81 -18.34 -22.61 -7.45
N SER A 82 -18.52 -21.41 -6.88
CA SER A 82 -19.86 -20.88 -6.57
C SER A 82 -20.70 -20.62 -7.83
N LEU A 83 -20.09 -20.21 -8.94
CA LEU A 83 -20.79 -20.09 -10.23
C LEU A 83 -21.27 -21.46 -10.74
N ARG A 84 -20.47 -22.51 -10.54
CA ARG A 84 -20.75 -23.85 -11.07
C ARG A 84 -21.73 -24.66 -10.22
N TRP A 85 -21.65 -24.53 -8.90
CA TRP A 85 -22.34 -25.40 -7.94
C TRP A 85 -23.11 -24.66 -6.84
N GLY A 86 -22.98 -23.34 -6.75
CA GLY A 86 -23.54 -22.54 -5.66
C GLY A 86 -24.41 -21.39 -6.13
N SER A 87 -24.31 -20.26 -5.43
CA SER A 87 -25.00 -19.03 -5.82
C SER A 87 -24.26 -18.34 -6.95
N ALA A 88 -24.91 -18.25 -8.11
CA ALA A 88 -24.35 -17.56 -9.27
C ALA A 88 -24.10 -16.07 -8.98
N SER A 89 -25.04 -15.38 -8.32
CA SER A 89 -24.90 -13.95 -7.99
C SER A 89 -23.72 -13.68 -7.05
N PHE A 90 -23.57 -14.51 -6.03
CA PHE A 90 -22.43 -14.40 -5.09
C PHE A 90 -21.09 -14.73 -5.78
N GLY A 91 -21.05 -15.85 -6.52
CA GLY A 91 -19.86 -16.29 -7.25
C GLY A 91 -19.42 -15.26 -8.29
N PHE A 92 -20.36 -14.64 -9.00
CA PHE A 92 -20.08 -13.59 -9.96
C PHE A 92 -19.48 -12.35 -9.30
N GLY A 93 -20.03 -11.92 -8.15
CA GLY A 93 -19.47 -10.83 -7.36
C GLY A 93 -18.02 -11.09 -6.95
N LEU A 94 -17.74 -12.28 -6.39
CA LEU A 94 -16.38 -12.70 -6.05
C LEU A 94 -15.45 -12.62 -7.26
N TRP A 95 -15.89 -13.20 -8.37
CA TRP A 95 -15.08 -13.39 -9.56
C TRP A 95 -14.72 -12.06 -10.22
N VAL A 96 -15.69 -11.16 -10.40
CA VAL A 96 -15.46 -9.82 -10.99
C VAL A 96 -14.54 -8.98 -10.12
N ALA A 97 -14.81 -8.90 -8.81
CA ALA A 97 -14.05 -8.02 -7.92
C ALA A 97 -12.59 -8.48 -7.73
N SER A 98 -12.37 -9.80 -7.61
CA SER A 98 -11.01 -10.37 -7.48
C SER A 98 -10.24 -10.31 -8.80
N SER A 99 -10.90 -10.58 -9.94
CA SER A 99 -10.29 -10.42 -11.27
C SER A 99 -9.85 -8.98 -11.50
N TRP A 100 -10.71 -8.00 -11.17
CA TRP A 100 -10.39 -6.58 -11.30
C TRP A 100 -9.17 -6.20 -10.45
N MET A 101 -9.11 -6.67 -9.20
CA MET A 101 -7.94 -6.46 -8.34
C MET A 101 -6.67 -7.05 -8.95
N MET A 102 -6.70 -8.30 -9.41
CA MET A 102 -5.53 -8.94 -10.02
C MET A 102 -5.08 -8.19 -11.27
N LEU A 103 -6.02 -7.82 -12.15
CA LEU A 103 -5.71 -7.07 -13.37
C LEU A 103 -5.09 -5.71 -13.06
N SER A 104 -5.65 -4.96 -12.11
CA SER A 104 -5.14 -3.64 -11.70
C SER A 104 -3.69 -3.71 -11.20
N ARG A 105 -3.31 -4.80 -10.53
CA ARG A 105 -1.94 -5.00 -10.04
C ARG A 105 -1.00 -5.55 -11.09
N LEU A 106 -1.50 -6.36 -12.03
CA LEU A 106 -0.72 -6.85 -13.19
C LEU A 106 -0.31 -5.71 -14.14
N GLN A 107 -1.14 -4.67 -14.25
CA GLN A 107 -0.81 -3.49 -15.04
C GLN A 107 0.52 -2.85 -14.62
N ALA A 108 0.91 -2.95 -13.35
CA ALA A 108 2.18 -2.43 -12.83
C ALA A 108 3.42 -3.09 -13.48
N TRP A 109 3.27 -4.22 -14.18
CA TRP A 109 4.37 -4.85 -14.92
C TRP A 109 4.48 -4.40 -16.38
N PHE A 110 3.42 -3.86 -16.98
CA PHE A 110 3.39 -3.54 -18.41
C PHE A 110 3.49 -2.04 -18.67
N ALA A 111 2.63 -1.23 -18.05
CA ALA A 111 2.50 0.19 -18.35
C ALA A 111 1.86 1.01 -17.21
N GLY A 112 1.66 0.40 -16.04
CA GLY A 112 0.99 1.01 -14.90
C GLY A 112 1.96 1.68 -13.92
N ARG A 113 1.39 2.37 -12.93
CA ARG A 113 2.13 2.88 -11.77
C ARG A 113 2.79 1.70 -11.04
N PRO A 114 4.08 1.78 -10.68
CA PRO A 114 4.76 0.69 -9.99
C PRO A 114 4.12 0.46 -8.61
N ALA A 115 4.25 -0.77 -8.10
CA ALA A 115 3.77 -1.09 -6.76
C ALA A 115 4.37 -0.13 -5.71
N PRO A 116 3.57 0.33 -4.73
CA PRO A 116 3.99 1.39 -3.81
C PRO A 116 5.15 0.98 -2.89
N TRP A 117 5.33 -0.33 -2.71
CA TRP A 117 6.49 -0.91 -2.02
C TRP A 117 7.28 -1.79 -2.99
N SER A 118 8.32 -1.22 -3.59
CA SER A 118 9.19 -1.90 -4.56
C SER A 118 10.56 -2.25 -3.98
N ARG A 119 11.33 -3.06 -4.72
CA ARG A 119 12.76 -3.29 -4.41
C ARG A 119 13.55 -2.00 -4.55
N ASP A 120 13.24 -1.24 -5.60
CA ASP A 120 13.99 -0.03 -5.97
C ASP A 120 13.85 1.03 -4.89
N LEU A 121 12.65 1.16 -4.29
CA LEU A 121 12.42 2.02 -3.13
C LEU A 121 13.29 1.62 -1.93
N ALA A 122 13.43 0.31 -1.66
CA ALA A 122 14.28 -0.17 -0.57
C ALA A 122 15.77 0.12 -0.84
N VAL A 123 16.21 -0.03 -2.10
CA VAL A 123 17.56 0.31 -2.54
C VAL A 123 17.80 1.83 -2.45
N GLU A 124 16.82 2.64 -2.83
CA GLU A 124 16.89 4.09 -2.74
C GLU A 124 17.06 4.55 -1.28
N LEU A 125 16.26 4.02 -0.35
CA LEU A 125 16.41 4.32 1.08
C LEU A 125 17.81 3.99 1.59
N GLN A 126 18.35 2.83 1.20
CA GLN A 126 19.71 2.44 1.56
C GLN A 126 20.76 3.35 0.91
N THR A 127 20.52 3.77 -0.33
CA THR A 127 21.41 4.69 -1.07
C THR A 127 21.47 6.04 -0.38
N VAL A 128 20.32 6.60 0.03
CA VAL A 128 20.26 7.85 0.80
C VAL A 128 20.99 7.70 2.14
N MET A 129 20.80 6.59 2.86
CA MET A 129 21.53 6.31 4.11
C MET A 129 23.05 6.20 3.92
N ASN A 130 23.48 5.64 2.79
CA ASN A 130 24.91 5.52 2.48
C ASN A 130 25.50 6.88 2.10
N ARG A 131 24.80 7.65 1.25
CA ARG A 131 25.20 9.00 0.83
C ARG A 131 25.35 9.95 2.02
N THR A 132 24.43 9.92 2.99
CA THR A 132 24.54 10.80 4.16
C THR A 132 25.76 10.52 5.04
N ARG A 133 26.45 9.37 4.87
CA ARG A 133 27.70 9.06 5.58
C ARG A 133 28.93 9.59 4.84
N THR A 134 28.91 9.57 3.51
CA THR A 134 30.02 9.98 2.64
C THR A 134 29.95 11.47 2.31
N GLU A 135 28.76 11.94 1.92
CA GLU A 135 28.43 13.31 1.50
C GLU A 135 27.49 13.91 2.55
N ARG A 136 28.05 14.40 3.64
CA ARG A 136 27.26 14.91 4.77
C ARG A 136 26.69 16.29 4.42
N CYS A 137 25.37 16.44 4.57
CA CYS A 137 24.71 17.74 4.45
C CYS A 137 24.97 18.69 5.63
N CYS A 138 25.39 18.16 6.78
CA CYS A 138 25.73 18.92 8.00
C CYS A 138 26.63 18.09 8.93
N SER A 139 27.03 18.65 10.08
CA SER A 139 27.93 18.00 11.04
C SER A 139 27.40 16.67 11.60
N SER A 140 26.10 16.58 11.86
CA SER A 140 25.41 15.37 12.33
C SER A 140 24.15 15.10 11.49
N PRO A 141 24.25 14.40 10.35
CA PRO A 141 23.11 14.17 9.48
C PRO A 141 22.18 13.09 10.03
N THR A 142 20.91 13.45 10.24
CA THR A 142 19.86 12.55 10.74
C THR A 142 18.72 12.44 9.72
N PRO A 143 18.84 11.53 8.74
CA PRO A 143 17.85 11.41 7.68
C PRO A 143 16.52 10.85 8.20
N GLN A 144 15.42 11.49 7.82
CA GLN A 144 14.05 11.09 8.14
C GLN A 144 13.15 11.18 6.91
N TRP A 145 12.20 10.25 6.81
CA TRP A 145 11.22 10.21 5.75
C TRP A 145 9.95 10.94 6.16
N GLU A 146 9.76 12.12 5.60
CA GLU A 146 8.56 12.92 5.74
C GLU A 146 7.44 12.39 4.84
N VAL A 147 6.38 13.17 4.63
CA VAL A 147 5.26 12.73 3.78
C VAL A 147 5.64 12.84 2.29
N GLN A 148 6.32 13.91 1.90
CA GLN A 148 6.62 14.24 0.50
C GLN A 148 8.06 13.97 0.09
N CYS A 149 8.99 13.89 1.05
CA CYS A 149 10.42 13.77 0.78
C CYS A 149 11.17 13.11 1.92
N ILE A 150 12.46 12.84 1.70
CA ILE A 150 13.42 12.46 2.72
C ILE A 150 14.27 13.69 3.03
N SER A 151 14.27 14.13 4.26
CA SER A 151 14.98 15.33 4.74
C SER A 151 15.93 15.00 5.89
N CYS A 152 16.90 15.87 6.14
CA CYS A 152 17.69 15.83 7.37
C CYS A 152 16.95 16.57 8.50
N SER A 153 16.77 15.95 9.66
CA SER A 153 16.11 16.62 10.79
C SER A 153 16.96 17.73 11.44
N THR A 154 18.27 17.78 11.19
CA THR A 154 19.19 18.77 11.77
C THR A 154 19.33 20.04 10.93
N CYS A 155 19.43 19.91 9.60
CA CYS A 155 19.63 21.06 8.71
C CYS A 155 18.51 21.24 7.67
N SER A 156 17.47 20.41 7.70
CA SER A 156 16.33 20.44 6.78
C SER A 156 16.67 20.26 5.30
N ALA A 157 17.92 19.88 4.97
CA ALA A 157 18.33 19.58 3.61
C ALA A 157 17.50 18.41 3.03
N VAL A 158 17.01 18.58 1.79
CA VAL A 158 16.29 17.54 1.05
C VAL A 158 17.30 16.55 0.48
N LEU A 159 17.20 15.29 0.91
CA LEU A 159 18.12 14.21 0.53
C LEU A 159 17.57 13.35 -0.61
N SER A 160 16.25 13.22 -0.67
CA SER A 160 15.52 12.62 -1.80
C SER A 160 14.11 13.21 -1.84
N ARG A 161 13.54 13.35 -3.05
CA ARG A 161 12.18 13.85 -3.26
C ARG A 161 11.13 12.73 -3.23
N THR A 162 11.50 11.52 -2.86
CA THR A 162 10.58 10.38 -2.87
C THR A 162 9.50 10.49 -1.80
N ALA A 163 8.25 10.56 -2.24
CA ALA A 163 7.09 10.60 -1.37
C ALA A 163 6.88 9.26 -0.64
N ARG A 164 6.42 9.34 0.61
CA ARG A 164 6.31 8.18 1.48
C ARG A 164 5.01 7.40 1.21
N PRO A 165 5.07 6.11 0.82
CA PRO A 165 3.88 5.28 0.73
C PRO A 165 3.29 5.02 2.13
N ASP A 166 2.09 4.44 2.19
CA ASP A 166 1.56 4.00 3.48
C ASP A 166 2.54 2.98 4.09
N LEU A 167 2.80 3.04 5.39
CA LEU A 167 3.72 2.10 6.04
C LEU A 167 2.96 1.16 6.98
N GLY A 168 1.64 1.03 6.86
CA GLY A 168 0.79 0.23 7.75
C GLY A 168 0.77 0.75 9.17
N ARG A 169 1.11 2.04 9.36
CA ARG A 169 1.17 2.64 10.68
C ARG A 169 -0.24 2.93 11.17
N PRO A 170 -0.52 2.75 12.48
CA PRO A 170 -1.75 3.24 13.08
C PRO A 170 -1.91 4.73 12.80
N ARG A 171 -3.11 5.14 12.38
CA ARG A 171 -3.47 6.53 12.11
C ARG A 171 -4.37 7.03 13.23
N SER A 172 -4.29 8.33 13.53
CA SER A 172 -5.18 9.01 14.48
C SER A 172 -6.64 9.02 14.02
N GLU A 173 -6.89 8.99 12.71
CA GLU A 173 -8.21 8.96 12.07
C GLU A 173 -9.04 7.68 12.37
N GLY A 174 -8.51 6.74 13.14
CA GLY A 174 -9.17 5.48 13.50
C GLY A 174 -8.90 4.34 12.52
N ARG A 175 -9.19 3.11 12.98
CA ARG A 175 -8.83 1.87 12.26
C ARG A 175 -9.59 1.70 10.95
N LEU A 176 -10.89 1.97 10.95
CA LEU A 176 -11.75 1.79 9.78
C LEU A 176 -11.46 2.80 8.67
N SER A 177 -11.33 4.09 9.02
CA SER A 177 -10.94 5.13 8.06
C SER A 177 -9.59 4.82 7.41
N GLY A 178 -8.61 4.39 8.22
CA GLY A 178 -7.31 3.98 7.70
C GLY A 178 -7.36 2.76 6.77
N MET A 179 -8.26 1.81 6.99
CA MET A 179 -8.47 0.66 6.11
C MET A 179 -9.14 1.08 4.79
N LEU A 180 -10.20 1.89 4.86
CA LEU A 180 -10.90 2.41 3.67
C LEU A 180 -9.94 3.20 2.78
N ARG A 181 -9.13 4.07 3.38
CA ARG A 181 -8.10 4.83 2.67
C ARG A 181 -7.11 3.92 1.96
N LEU A 182 -6.67 2.84 2.62
CA LEU A 182 -5.76 1.88 2.00
C LEU A 182 -6.42 1.10 0.86
N LEU A 183 -7.71 0.79 0.96
CA LEU A 183 -8.47 0.18 -0.13
C LEU A 183 -8.55 1.11 -1.36
N ILE A 184 -8.72 2.41 -1.13
CA ILE A 184 -8.81 3.41 -2.20
C ILE A 184 -7.44 3.65 -2.85
N THR A 185 -6.38 3.83 -2.06
CA THR A 185 -5.06 4.22 -2.59
C THR A 185 -4.15 3.04 -2.89
N ASP A 186 -4.53 1.83 -2.49
CA ASP A 186 -3.74 0.60 -2.58
C ASP A 186 -2.35 0.70 -1.92
N GLY A 187 -2.15 1.68 -1.02
CA GLY A 187 -0.88 1.96 -0.36
C GLY A 187 -0.01 3.06 -0.98
N HIS A 188 -0.43 3.65 -2.09
CA HIS A 188 0.32 4.70 -2.77
C HIS A 188 0.42 5.99 -1.93
N PRO A 189 1.51 6.77 -2.10
CA PRO A 189 1.62 8.11 -1.52
C PRO A 189 0.46 8.98 -1.98
N ILE A 190 -0.10 9.73 -1.03
CA ILE A 190 -1.22 10.66 -1.28
C ILE A 190 -0.71 12.07 -1.50
N ALA A 191 0.36 12.44 -0.81
CA ALA A 191 1.03 13.70 -1.09
C ALA A 191 1.93 13.50 -2.31
N GLU A 192 1.90 14.48 -3.19
CA GLU A 192 2.84 14.52 -4.30
C GLU A 192 4.27 14.71 -3.78
N PRO A 193 5.27 14.10 -4.45
CA PRO A 193 6.68 14.42 -4.27
C PRO A 193 6.93 15.93 -4.31
N LEU A 194 7.96 16.40 -3.62
CA LEU A 194 8.41 17.78 -3.81
C LEU A 194 8.79 18.01 -5.28
N PRO A 195 8.47 19.18 -5.87
CA PRO A 195 8.80 19.47 -7.26
C PRO A 195 10.31 19.41 -7.49
N GLU A 196 10.74 18.99 -8.67
CA GLU A 196 12.16 19.06 -9.02
C GLU A 196 12.60 20.51 -9.10
N VAL A 197 13.83 20.80 -8.67
CA VAL A 197 14.41 22.13 -8.81
C VAL A 197 14.98 22.20 -10.23
N ASN A 198 14.32 22.92 -11.12
CA ASN A 198 14.85 23.22 -12.45
C ASN A 198 16.03 24.18 -12.29
N MET A 199 17.25 23.70 -12.50
CA MET A 199 18.47 24.53 -12.52
C MET A 199 18.61 25.34 -13.82
N GLN A 200 17.50 25.68 -14.48
CA GLN A 200 17.47 26.44 -15.75
C GLN A 200 17.12 27.92 -15.56
N GLU A 201 16.92 28.37 -14.32
CA GLU A 201 16.68 29.78 -13.97
C GLU A 201 17.80 30.29 -13.04
N GLU A 202 19.04 30.34 -13.55
CA GLU A 202 20.10 31.21 -13.04
C GLU A 202 20.87 31.83 -14.22
#